data_AF-A0A540V281-F1
#
_entry.id   AF-A0A540V281-F1
#
_cell.length_a   1.000
_cell.length_b   1.000
_cell.length_c   1.000
_cell.angle_alpha   90.00
_cell.angle_beta   90.00
_cell.angle_gamma   90.00
#
_symmetry.space_group_name_H-M   'P 1'
#
loop_
_entity.id
_entity.type
_entity.pdbx_description
1 polymer ?
#
loop_
_entity_poly.entity_id
_entity_poly.type
_entity_poly.pdbx_seq_one_letter_code
_entity_poly.pdbx_strand_id
1 'polypeptide(L)' 'MQPELGIYIGIIVSAILSFVIAGLFHQPLHWYLFILILFIGFLLQTIIMILQAPDEQHHHEHK' A
#
# COMPACT_ATOMS: atom_id res chain seq x y z
N MET A 1 -9.71 21.83 1.29
CA MET A 1 -8.88 20.99 0.40
C MET A 1 -9.10 19.55 0.79
N GLN A 2 -9.72 18.74 -0.08
CA GLN A 2 -10.09 17.35 0.25
C GLN A 2 -8.82 16.48 0.24
N PRO A 3 -8.29 16.05 1.40
CA PRO A 3 -7.00 15.35 1.48
C PRO A 3 -7.01 13.98 0.78
N GLU A 4 -8.20 13.42 0.58
CA GLU A 4 -8.45 12.11 0.00
C GLU A 4 -7.98 12.05 -1.45
N LEU A 5 -8.27 13.08 -2.25
CA LEU A 5 -7.84 13.19 -3.64
C LEU A 5 -6.31 13.23 -3.77
N GLY A 6 -5.62 13.88 -2.82
CA GLY A 6 -4.17 13.97 -2.82
C GLY A 6 -3.50 12.61 -2.62
N ILE A 7 -4.06 11.77 -1.75
CA ILE A 7 -3.56 10.42 -1.48
C ILE A 7 -3.74 9.53 -2.73
N TYR A 8 -4.92 9.54 -3.34
CA TYR A 8 -5.17 8.77 -4.57
C TYR A 8 -4.27 9.21 -5.74
N ILE A 9 -4.08 10.51 -5.92
CA ILE A 9 -3.17 11.04 -6.94
C ILE A 9 -1.72 10.59 -6.67
N GLY A 10 -1.28 10.60 -5.41
CA GLY A 10 0.07 10.14 -5.04
C GLY A 10 0.31 8.66 -5.37
N ILE A 11 -0.70 7.81 -5.18
CA ILE A 11 -0.62 6.38 -5.51
C ILE A 11 -0.56 6.18 -7.04
N ILE A 12 -1.35 6.93 -7.80
CA ILE A 12 -1.34 6.83 -9.28
C ILE A 12 0.01 7.30 -9.83
N VAL A 13 0.55 8.40 -9.31
CA VAL A 13 1.85 8.95 -9.76
C VAL A 13 2.99 7.98 -9.42
N SER A 14 2.99 7.37 -8.23
CA SER A 14 4.03 6.41 -7.85
C SER A 14 3.99 5.13 -8.71
N ALA A 15 2.79 4.65 -9.05
CA ALA A 15 2.61 3.52 -9.96
C ALA A 15 3.16 3.83 -11.36
N ILE A 16 2.76 4.97 -11.95
CA ILE A 16 3.26 5.40 -13.27
C ILE A 16 4.78 5.52 -13.26
N LEU A 17 5.36 6.14 -12.22
CA LEU A 17 6.79 6.33 -12.11
C LEU A 17 7.53 4.99 -12.02
N SER A 18 6.97 4.00 -11.32
CA SER A 18 7.53 2.65 -11.24
C SER A 18 7.59 1.96 -12.61
N PHE A 19 6.54 2.06 -13.42
CA PHE A 19 6.54 1.52 -14.78
C PHE A 19 7.50 2.27 -15.72
N VAL A 20 7.59 3.59 -15.60
CA VAL A 20 8.54 4.40 -16.38
C VAL A 20 9.98 3.99 -16.06
N ILE A 21 10.32 3.85 -14.78
CA ILE A 21 11.64 3.38 -14.34
C ILE A 21 11.91 1.98 -14.90
N ALA A 22 10.99 1.03 -14.74
CA ALA A 22 11.14 -0.32 -15.27
C ALA A 22 11.39 -0.33 -16.79
N GLY A 23 10.70 0.53 -17.54
CA GLY A 23 10.89 0.70 -18.98
C GLY A 23 12.27 1.27 -19.34
N LEU A 24 12.77 2.26 -18.60
CA LEU A 24 14.11 2.83 -18.83
C LEU A 24 15.23 1.80 -18.62
N PHE A 25 15.07 0.90 -17.66
CA PHE A 25 16.02 -0.17 -17.39
C PHE A 25 15.91 -1.36 -18.36
N HIS A 26 15.08 -1.25 -19.42
CA HIS A 26 14.74 -2.35 -20.34
C HIS A 26 14.31 -3.61 -19.60
N GLN A 27 13.74 -3.46 -18.39
CA GLN A 27 13.39 -4.58 -17.56
C GLN A 27 12.18 -5.23 -18.21
N PRO A 28 12.32 -6.46 -18.73
CA PRO A 28 11.22 -7.10 -19.42
C PRO A 28 10.07 -7.24 -18.41
N LEU A 29 8.84 -6.97 -18.86
CA LEU A 29 7.67 -6.92 -18.00
C LEU A 29 7.34 -8.33 -17.50
N HIS A 30 8.07 -8.75 -16.48
CA HIS A 30 8.03 -10.09 -15.97
C HIS A 30 6.78 -10.21 -15.10
N TRP A 31 5.88 -11.09 -15.52
CA TRP A 31 4.59 -11.32 -14.87
C TRP A 31 4.72 -11.62 -13.37
N TYR A 32 5.84 -12.23 -12.96
CA TYR A 32 6.15 -12.47 -11.56
C TYR A 32 6.41 -11.18 -10.76
N LEU A 33 6.90 -10.10 -11.38
CA LEU A 33 7.12 -8.81 -10.73
C LEU A 33 5.79 -8.13 -10.41
N PHE A 34 4.81 -8.27 -11.31
CA PHE A 34 3.45 -7.82 -11.06
C PHE A 34 2.80 -8.59 -9.90
N ILE A 35 2.95 -9.91 -9.89
CA ILE A 35 2.51 -10.76 -8.78
C ILE A 35 3.20 -10.37 -7.47
N LEU A 36 4.50 -10.08 -7.51
CA LEU A 36 5.27 -9.65 -6.35
C LEU A 36 4.75 -8.31 -5.79
N ILE A 37 4.42 -7.35 -6.65
CA ILE A 37 3.83 -6.06 -6.24
C ILE A 37 2.46 -6.27 -5.58
N LEU A 38 1.59 -7.12 -6.15
CA LEU A 38 0.31 -7.46 -5.53
C LEU A 38 0.51 -8.11 -4.16
N PHE A 39 1.47 -9.02 -4.04
CA PHE A 39 1.78 -9.70 -2.78
C PHE A 39 2.30 -8.73 -1.72
N ILE A 40 3.18 -7.79 -2.09
CA ILE A 40 3.66 -6.74 -1.19
C ILE A 40 2.53 -5.81 -0.76
N GLY A 41 1.66 -5.39 -1.68
CA GLY A 41 0.49 -4.57 -1.34
C GLY A 41 -0.44 -5.25 -0.35
N PHE A 42 -0.70 -6.55 -0.54
CA PHE A 42 -1.47 -7.37 0.39
C PHE A 42 -0.82 -7.48 1.77
N LEU A 43 0.50 -7.69 1.81
CA LEU A 43 1.26 -7.75 3.07
C LEU A 43 1.21 -6.41 3.81
N LEU A 44 1.41 -5.29 3.11
CA LEU A 44 1.34 -3.96 3.71
C LEU A 44 -0.05 -3.69 4.30
N GLN A 45 -1.12 -4.01 3.57
CA GLN A 45 -2.48 -3.89 4.07
C GLN A 45 -2.69 -4.71 5.35
N THR A 46 -2.14 -5.92 5.40
CA THR A 46 -2.23 -6.79 6.57
C THR A 46 -1.47 -6.21 7.77
N ILE A 47 -0.26 -5.68 7.55
CA ILE A 47 0.54 -5.01 8.59
C ILE A 47 -0.21 -3.80 9.14
N ILE A 48 -0.79 -2.97 8.26
CA ILE A 48 -1.58 -1.79 8.64
C ILE A 48 -2.79 -2.21 9.47
N MET A 49 -3.50 -3.28 9.07
CA MET A 49 -4.65 -3.79 9.81
C MET A 49 -4.26 -4.30 11.20
N ILE A 50 -3.13 -4.99 11.32
CA ILE A 50 -2.59 -5.46 12.60
C ILE A 50 -2.17 -4.28 13.48
N LEU A 51 -1.53 -3.27 12.89
CA LEU A 51 -1.08 -2.08 13.62
C LEU A 51 -2.23 -1.16 14.04
N GLN A 52 -3.31 -1.13 13.26
CA GLN A 52 -4.55 -0.42 13.60
C GLN A 52 -5.51 -1.25 14.43
N ALA A 53 -5.21 -2.54 14.67
CA ALA A 53 -6.02 -3.33 15.58
C ALA A 53 -5.98 -2.62 16.94
N PRO A 54 -7.13 -2.16 17.45
CA PRO A 54 -7.17 -1.48 18.73
C PRO A 54 -6.59 -2.43 19.78
N ASP A 55 -5.64 -1.95 20.59
CA ASP A 55 -5.28 -2.63 21.82
C ASP A 55 -6.58 -2.79 22.64
N GLU A 56 -7.12 -4.01 22.68
CA GLU A 56 -8.28 -4.38 23.50
C GLU A 56 -7.94 -4.36 25.01
N GLN A 57 -7.24 -3.33 25.48
CA GLN A 57 -6.85 -3.19 26.88
C GLN A 57 -6.94 -1.74 27.35
N HIS A 58 -8.15 -1.16 27.34
CA HIS A 58 -8.58 -0.28 28.43
C HIS A 58 -10.09 0.00 28.32
N HIS A 59 -10.85 -0.60 29.24
CA HIS A 59 -11.87 0.02 30.11
C HIS A 59 -13.03 -0.95 30.38
N HIS A 60 -12.74 -2.07 31.05
CA HIS A 60 -13.77 -2.75 31.81
C HIS A 60 -14.17 -1.87 32.99
N GLU A 61 -15.37 -1.30 32.85
CA GLU A 61 -16.42 -1.33 33.88
C GLU A 61 -16.12 -0.67 35.23
N HIS A 62 -16.22 0.65 35.24
CA HIS A 62 -16.80 1.35 36.38
C HIS A 62 -18.33 1.39 36.20
N LYS A 63 -19.04 0.43 36.80
CA LYS A 63 -20.43 0.60 37.23
C LYS A 63 -20.75 -0.27 38.43
#